data_AF-A0A1E5SXH5-F1
#
_entry.id   AF-A0A1E5SXH5-F1
#
_cell.length_a   1.000
_cell.length_b   1.000
_cell.length_c   1.000
_cell.angle_alpha   90.00
_cell.angle_beta   90.00
_cell.angle_gamma   90.00
#
_symmetry.space_group_name_H-M   'P 1'
#
loop_
_entity.id
_entity.type
_entity.pdbx_description
1 polymer ?
#
loop_
_entity_poly.entity_id
_entity_poly.type
_entity_poly.pdbx_seq_one_letter_code
_entity_poly.pdbx_strand_id
1 'polypeptide(L)'
;MEFVEVLNDNQKEARYYYENNWLQLRIQAKSKNYIKEYNLLETDYSEDGPFHFILITTFADQSQFEAREKNFGELIEAKGALKLLNDTQPKDFRKTVFVKNEAKQLIH
;
A
#
# COMPACT_ATOMS: atom_id res chain seq x y z
N MET A 1 -0.78 4.12 7.20
CA MET A 1 -1.31 2.75 7.15
C MET A 1 -2.63 2.76 6.41
N GLU A 2 -2.87 1.77 5.57
CA GLU A 2 -4.13 1.58 4.87
C GLU A 2 -4.61 0.15 5.11
N PHE A 3 -5.90 -0.01 5.37
CA PHE A 3 -6.55 -1.29 5.59
C PHE A 3 -7.48 -1.55 4.42
N VAL A 4 -7.37 -2.73 3.82
CA VAL A 4 -7.99 -3.01 2.53
C VAL A 4 -8.79 -4.29 2.61
N GLU A 5 -10.05 -4.19 2.24
CA GLU A 5 -10.94 -5.31 1.99
C GLU A 5 -10.79 -5.79 0.54
N VAL A 6 -10.76 -7.11 0.34
CA VAL A 6 -10.87 -7.72 -0.98
C VAL A 6 -12.34 -7.98 -1.26
N LEU A 7 -12.78 -7.63 -2.47
CA LEU A 7 -14.17 -7.76 -2.91
C LEU A 7 -14.34 -8.95 -3.85
N ASN A 8 -15.51 -9.59 -3.78
CA ASN A 8 -15.97 -10.59 -4.76
C ASN A 8 -15.00 -11.76 -4.99
N ASP A 9 -14.37 -12.27 -3.93
CA ASP A 9 -13.43 -13.40 -3.99
C ASP A 9 -12.23 -13.21 -4.96
N ASN A 10 -11.81 -11.95 -5.18
CA ASN A 10 -10.70 -11.59 -6.05
C ASN A 10 -9.35 -11.50 -5.31
N GLN A 11 -9.06 -12.42 -4.40
CA GLN A 11 -7.83 -12.40 -3.60
C GLN A 11 -6.56 -12.48 -4.47
N LYS A 12 -6.64 -13.18 -5.61
CA LYS A 12 -5.51 -13.31 -6.55
C LYS A 12 -5.20 -11.99 -7.25
N GLU A 13 -6.21 -11.29 -7.72
CA GLU A 13 -6.12 -9.97 -8.35
C GLU A 13 -5.56 -8.95 -7.35
N ALA A 14 -6.09 -8.94 -6.13
CA ALA A 14 -5.64 -8.03 -5.08
C ALA A 14 -4.19 -8.29 -4.70
N ARG A 15 -3.79 -9.55 -4.47
CA ARG A 15 -2.39 -9.92 -4.19
C ARG A 15 -1.47 -9.48 -5.33
N TYR A 16 -1.80 -9.86 -6.56
CA TYR A 16 -1.00 -9.48 -7.73
C TYR A 16 -0.86 -7.96 -7.84
N TYR A 17 -1.94 -7.22 -7.64
CA TYR A 17 -1.94 -5.76 -7.66
C TYR A 17 -0.99 -5.17 -6.60
N TYR A 18 -1.06 -5.64 -5.35
CA TYR A 18 -0.21 -5.11 -4.28
C TYR A 18 1.27 -5.47 -4.45
N GLU A 19 1.58 -6.69 -4.89
CA GLU A 19 2.96 -7.14 -5.15
C GLU A 19 3.61 -6.44 -6.34
N ASN A 20 2.84 -6.22 -7.42
CA ASN A 20 3.37 -5.70 -8.68
C ASN A 20 3.27 -4.18 -8.80
N ASN A 21 2.42 -3.53 -8.00
CA ASN A 21 2.26 -2.08 -8.02
C ASN A 21 2.76 -1.43 -6.74
N TRP A 22 2.05 -1.63 -5.63
CA TRP A 22 2.32 -0.93 -4.37
C TRP A 22 3.70 -1.27 -3.81
N LEU A 23 4.03 -2.57 -3.71
CA LEU A 23 5.30 -3.06 -3.17
C LEU A 23 6.49 -2.57 -4.01
N GLN A 24 6.37 -2.61 -5.34
CA GLN A 24 7.43 -2.13 -6.24
C GLN A 24 7.73 -0.64 -6.06
N LEU A 25 6.69 0.18 -5.84
CA LEU A 25 6.89 1.60 -5.53
C LEU A 25 7.61 1.79 -4.18
N ARG A 26 7.31 0.97 -3.18
CA ARG A 26 7.95 1.04 -1.86
C ARG A 26 9.40 0.55 -1.88
N ILE A 27 9.71 -0.47 -2.68
CA ILE A 27 11.09 -0.90 -2.94
C ILE A 27 11.92 0.28 -3.50
N GLN A 28 11.39 0.97 -4.51
CA GLN A 28 12.07 2.13 -5.11
C GLN A 28 12.15 3.34 -4.16
N ALA A 29 11.08 3.61 -3.41
CA ALA A 29 11.07 4.68 -2.42
C ALA A 29 12.12 4.43 -1.32
N LYS A 30 12.28 3.18 -0.87
CA LYS A 30 13.31 2.80 0.11
C LYS A 30 14.71 2.95 -0.48
N SER A 31 14.94 2.51 -1.73
CA SER A 31 16.26 2.67 -2.38
C SER A 31 16.65 4.15 -2.61
N LYS A 32 15.67 5.05 -2.71
CA LYS A 32 15.87 6.50 -2.82
C LYS A 32 15.85 7.24 -1.48
N ASN A 33 15.76 6.52 -0.35
CA ASN A 33 15.64 7.09 0.98
C ASN A 33 14.45 8.06 1.15
N TYR A 34 13.35 7.81 0.44
CA TYR A 34 12.10 8.56 0.60
C TYR A 34 11.24 8.04 1.76
N ILE A 35 11.46 6.80 2.16
CA ILE A 35 10.80 6.13 3.28
C ILE A 35 11.85 5.37 4.08
N LYS A 36 11.55 5.12 5.36
CA LYS A 36 12.37 4.28 6.24
C LYS A 36 12.08 2.80 6.03
N GLU A 37 10.81 2.41 6.09
CA GLU A 37 10.38 1.01 6.00
C GLU A 37 9.00 0.88 5.35
N TYR A 38 8.67 -0.34 4.94
CA TYR A 38 7.33 -0.70 4.47
C TYR A 38 6.98 -2.13 4.87
N ASN A 39 5.69 -2.39 5.08
CA ASN A 39 5.17 -3.75 5.30
C ASN A 39 3.86 -3.91 4.52
N LEU A 40 3.71 -5.06 3.86
CA LEU A 40 2.45 -5.56 3.31
C LEU A 40 2.09 -6.78 4.14
N LEU A 41 1.06 -6.65 4.97
CA LEU A 41 0.55 -7.74 5.80
C LEU A 41 -0.75 -8.25 5.19
N GLU A 42 -0.94 -9.55 5.21
CA GLU A 42 -2.18 -10.21 4.83
C GLU A 42 -2.86 -10.76 6.09
N THR A 43 -4.18 -10.68 6.13
CA THR A 43 -5.01 -11.09 7.26
C THR A 43 -6.22 -11.87 6.76
N ASP A 44 -6.72 -12.77 7.60
CA ASP A 44 -8.04 -13.35 7.38
C ASP A 44 -9.13 -12.31 7.68
N TYR A 45 -10.20 -12.32 6.90
CA TYR A 45 -11.36 -11.46 7.13
C TYR A 45 -12.10 -11.86 8.40
N SER A 46 -12.53 -10.87 9.18
CA SER A 46 -13.51 -11.05 10.26
C SER A 46 -14.47 -9.86 10.32
N GLU A 47 -15.60 -10.00 11.01
CA GLU A 47 -16.55 -8.88 11.20
C GLU A 47 -15.91 -7.72 11.99
N ASP A 48 -15.06 -8.04 12.97
CA ASP A 48 -14.33 -7.05 13.78
C ASP A 48 -13.13 -6.43 13.04
N GLY A 49 -12.63 -7.12 12.01
CA GLY A 49 -11.53 -6.68 11.15
C GLY A 49 -11.85 -6.95 9.69
N PRO A 50 -12.73 -6.14 9.05
CA PRO A 50 -13.23 -6.41 7.71
C PRO A 50 -12.21 -5.98 6.64
N PHE A 51 -11.00 -6.50 6.72
CA PHE A 51 -9.89 -6.24 5.81
C PHE A 51 -9.01 -7.49 5.65
N HIS A 52 -8.39 -7.60 4.49
CA HIS A 52 -7.50 -8.70 4.12
C HIS A 52 -6.06 -8.25 3.98
N PHE A 53 -5.80 -6.94 3.80
CA PHE A 53 -4.46 -6.39 3.73
C PHE A 53 -4.27 -5.18 4.62
N ILE A 54 -3.10 -5.08 5.23
CA ILE A 54 -2.61 -3.89 5.92
C ILE A 54 -1.35 -3.40 5.22
N LEU A 55 -1.40 -2.17 4.71
CA LEU A 55 -0.31 -1.50 4.02
C LEU A 55 0.34 -0.49 4.96
N ILE A 56 1.62 -0.68 5.27
CA ILE A 56 2.36 0.19 6.19
C ILE A 56 3.51 0.83 5.44
N THR A 57 3.63 2.15 5.54
CA THR A 57 4.80 2.90 5.09
C THR A 57 5.24 3.77 6.26
N THR A 58 6.49 3.60 6.66
CA THR A 58 7.11 4.31 7.78
C THR A 58 8.12 5.29 7.22
N PHE A 59 8.05 6.53 7.69
CA PHE A 59 8.97 7.59 7.34
C PHE A 59 9.99 7.77 8.46
N ALA A 60 11.20 8.22 8.14
CA ALA A 60 12.24 8.46 9.13
C ALA A 60 11.91 9.67 10.02
N ASP A 61 11.29 10.68 9.42
CA ASP A 61 10.97 11.96 10.04
C ASP A 61 9.77 12.63 9.35
N GLN A 62 9.37 13.78 9.90
CA GLN A 62 8.25 14.58 9.40
C GLN A 62 8.51 15.14 7.99
N SER A 63 9.76 15.50 7.67
CA SER A 63 10.10 16.06 6.36
C SER A 63 9.92 15.05 5.23
N GLN A 64 10.31 13.79 5.45
CA GLN A 64 10.01 12.71 4.50
C GLN A 64 8.50 12.49 4.35
N PHE A 65 7.75 12.53 5.45
CA PHE A 65 6.30 12.38 5.43
C PHE A 65 5.61 13.49 4.64
N GLU A 66 6.02 14.74 4.81
CA GLU A 66 5.47 15.90 4.08
C GLU A 66 5.82 15.86 2.59
N ALA A 67 7.01 15.36 2.24
CA ALA A 67 7.45 15.20 0.85
C ALA A 67 6.82 13.99 0.13
N ARG A 68 6.05 13.13 0.83
CA ARG A 68 5.60 11.83 0.30
C ARG A 68 4.83 11.94 -1.02
N GLU A 69 3.93 12.92 -1.16
CA GLU A 69 3.07 13.04 -2.34
C GLU A 69 3.91 13.34 -3.58
N LYS A 70 4.85 14.28 -3.46
CA LYS A 70 5.81 14.59 -4.52
C LYS A 70 6.68 13.37 -4.86
N ASN A 71 7.29 12.77 -3.83
CA ASN A 71 8.21 11.65 -4.00
C ASN A 71 7.53 10.44 -4.66
N PHE A 72 6.32 10.07 -4.21
CA PHE A 72 5.57 8.98 -4.82
C PHE A 72 4.98 9.36 -6.19
N GLY A 73 4.64 10.63 -6.42
CA GLY A 73 4.25 11.12 -7.74
C GLY A 73 5.31 10.85 -8.80
N GLU A 74 6.56 11.23 -8.53
CA GLU A 74 7.70 10.97 -9.43
C GLU A 74 7.90 9.46 -9.69
N LEU A 75 7.73 8.62 -8.66
CA LEU A 75 7.83 7.17 -8.80
C LEU A 75 6.69 6.56 -9.63
N ILE A 76 5.47 7.08 -9.47
CA ILE A 76 4.29 6.62 -10.22
C ILE A 76 4.44 6.98 -11.70
N GLU A 77 4.85 8.21 -11.99
CA GLU A 77 5.13 8.65 -13.37
C GLU A 77 6.20 7.78 -14.04
N ALA A 78 7.30 7.49 -13.34
CA ALA A 78 8.37 6.64 -13.85
C ALA A 78 7.96 5.17 -14.04
N LYS A 79 7.05 4.65 -13.20
CA LYS A 79 6.56 3.26 -13.28
C LYS A 79 5.63 3.06 -14.49
N GLY A 80 4.82 4.06 -14.83
CA GLY A 80 3.81 3.96 -15.88
C GLY A 80 2.55 3.22 -15.45
N ALA A 81 1.95 2.47 -16.37
CA ALA A 81 0.63 1.86 -16.18
C ALA A 81 0.60 0.80 -15.05
N LEU A 82 -0.58 0.64 -14.45
CA LEU A 82 -0.83 -0.39 -13.44
C LEU A 82 -0.70 -1.79 -14.05
N LYS A 83 -0.06 -2.69 -13.32
CA LYS A 83 -0.03 -4.12 -13.63
C LYS A 83 -1.24 -4.80 -13.00
N LEU A 84 -2.17 -5.25 -13.83
CA LEU A 84 -3.34 -6.03 -13.41
C LEU A 84 -3.15 -7.49 -13.83
N LEU A 85 -3.74 -8.41 -13.08
CA LEU A 85 -3.68 -9.85 -13.40
C LEU A 85 -4.52 -10.18 -14.65
N ASN A 86 -5.62 -9.43 -14.82
CA ASN A 86 -6.61 -9.53 -15.89
C ASN A 86 -7.29 -8.16 -16.06
N ASP A 87 -8.40 -8.10 -16.78
CA ASP A 87 -9.10 -6.84 -17.10
C ASP A 87 -9.91 -6.26 -15.92
N THR A 88 -10.00 -6.97 -14.79
CA THR A 88 -10.71 -6.53 -13.59
C THR A 88 -10.02 -5.29 -13.01
N GLN A 89 -10.77 -4.22 -12.81
CA GLN A 89 -10.22 -2.95 -12.33
C GLN A 89 -10.07 -2.94 -10.80
N PRO A 90 -9.13 -2.17 -10.23
CA PRO A 90 -8.92 -2.12 -8.78
C PRO A 90 -10.18 -1.87 -7.95
N LYS A 91 -11.09 -1.02 -8.43
CA LYS A 91 -12.35 -0.74 -7.74
C LYS A 91 -13.28 -1.96 -7.59
N ASP A 92 -13.11 -2.98 -8.42
CA ASP A 92 -13.98 -4.16 -8.48
C ASP A 92 -13.45 -5.31 -7.60
N PHE A 93 -12.16 -5.27 -7.22
CA PHE A 93 -11.53 -6.28 -6.36
C PHE A 93 -11.02 -5.75 -5.02
N ARG A 94 -10.95 -4.43 -4.81
CA ARG A 94 -10.49 -3.85 -3.55
C ARG A 94 -11.27 -2.64 -3.09
N LYS A 95 -11.33 -2.48 -1.77
CA LYS A 95 -11.84 -1.29 -1.10
C LYS A 95 -10.94 -0.93 0.07
N THR A 96 -10.52 0.32 0.16
CA THR A 96 -9.88 0.81 1.38
C THR A 96 -10.95 1.05 2.43
N VAL A 97 -10.88 0.35 3.57
CA VAL A 97 -11.85 0.47 4.67
C VAL A 97 -11.41 1.48 5.72
N PHE A 98 -10.10 1.65 5.91
CA PHE A 98 -9.57 2.61 6.87
C PHE A 98 -8.19 3.13 6.44
N VAL A 99 -7.93 4.41 6.74
CA VAL A 99 -6.64 5.05 6.50
C VAL A 99 -6.19 5.76 7.77
N LYS A 100 -4.96 5.47 8.20
CA LYS A 100 -4.28 6.16 9.30
C LYS A 100 -3.00 6.81 8.77
N ASN A 101 -3.02 8.12 8.58
CA ASN A 101 -1.90 8.86 7.98
C ASN A 101 -0.71 8.98 8.93
N GLU A 102 -0.98 9.31 10.20
CA GLU A 102 0.06 9.53 11.19
C GLU A 102 -0.06 8.51 12.32
N ALA A 103 1.06 7.86 12.62
CA ALA A 103 1.21 7.00 13.77
C ALA A 103 2.65 7.12 14.28
N LYS A 104 2.83 7.15 15.59
CA LYS A 104 4.15 7.19 16.22
C LYS A 104 4.50 5.79 16.73
N GLN A 105 5.60 5.23 16.25
CA GLN A 105 6.14 4.01 16.84
C GLN A 105 6.70 4.36 18.22
N LEU A 106 6.10 3.79 19.27
CA LEU A 106 6.67 3.84 20.62
C LEU A 106 7.68 2.70 20.70
N ILE A 107 8.96 3.03 20.82
CA ILE A 107 10.08 2.07 20.83
C ILE A 107 9.94 1.11 22.02
N HIS A 108 10.33 -0.15 21.84
CA HIS A 108 10.82 -1.05 22.90
C HIS A 108 12.31 -1.32 22.63
#